data_AF-A0AAU5WIQ1-F1
#
_entry.id   AF-A0AAU5WIQ1-F1
#
_cell.length_a   1.000
_cell.length_b   1.000
_cell.length_c   1.000
_cell.angle_alpha   90.00
_cell.angle_beta   90.00
_cell.angle_gamma   90.00
#
_symmetry.space_group_name_H-M   'P 1'
#
loop_
_entity.id
_entity.type
_entity.pdbx_description
1 polymer ?
#
loop_
_entity_poly.entity_id
_entity_poly.type
_entity_poly.pdbx_seq_one_letter_code
_entity_poly.pdbx_strand_id
1 'polypeptide(L)' 'MKGALRRGGDAHAGAAASAERAVAEVRAEFPDWTITDTETEDGRRWWASRGAPTSTILNRDSDLSASSPEALRSKLRAHR' A
#
# COMPACT_ATOMS: atom_id res chain seq x y z
N MET A 1 33.58 -22.76 -22.84
CA MET A 1 33.30 -22.13 -21.53
C MET A 1 31.83 -21.71 -21.51
N LYS A 2 30.94 -22.46 -20.88
CA LYS A 2 29.51 -22.08 -20.72
C LYS A 2 29.27 -21.74 -19.25
N GLY A 3 29.47 -20.47 -18.92
CA GLY A 3 29.08 -19.90 -17.62
C GLY A 3 27.62 -19.49 -17.68
N ALA A 4 26.75 -20.32 -17.13
CA ALA A 4 25.37 -19.98 -16.87
C ALA A 4 25.31 -18.97 -15.72
N LEU A 5 24.93 -17.71 -16.00
CA LEU A 5 24.39 -16.84 -14.98
C LEU A 5 22.87 -16.81 -15.15
N ARG A 6 22.20 -17.63 -14.35
CA ARG A 6 20.76 -17.58 -14.16
C ARG A 6 20.39 -16.36 -13.31
N ARG A 7 19.40 -15.62 -13.82
CA ARG A 7 18.23 -15.13 -13.07
C ARG A 7 18.53 -14.16 -11.92
N GLY A 8 18.63 -12.88 -12.27
CA GLY A 8 18.48 -11.75 -11.35
C GLY A 8 17.27 -10.88 -11.69
N GLY A 9 16.18 -11.47 -12.22
CA GLY A 9 15.04 -10.74 -12.79
C GLY A 9 13.74 -10.74 -11.97
N ASP A 10 13.74 -11.31 -10.76
CA ASP A 10 12.49 -11.57 -10.01
C ASP A 10 12.28 -10.68 -8.77
N ALA A 11 13.25 -9.82 -8.41
CA ALA A 11 13.15 -9.01 -7.19
C ALA A 11 12.06 -7.92 -7.26
N HIS A 12 11.81 -7.35 -8.45
CA HIS A 12 10.76 -6.34 -8.62
C HIS A 12 9.35 -6.93 -8.68
N ALA A 13 9.17 -8.14 -9.22
CA ALA A 13 7.86 -8.80 -9.32
C ALA A 13 7.35 -9.28 -7.95
N GLY A 14 8.24 -9.78 -7.08
CA GLY A 14 7.87 -10.25 -5.74
C GLY A 14 7.40 -9.12 -4.81
N ALA A 15 7.98 -7.93 -4.92
CA ALA A 15 7.60 -6.79 -4.09
C ALA A 15 6.21 -6.25 -4.47
N ALA A 16 5.86 -6.21 -5.75
CA ALA A 16 4.53 -5.78 -6.21
C ALA A 16 3.44 -6.77 -5.76
N ALA A 17 3.64 -8.07 -5.99
CA ALA A 17 2.69 -9.10 -5.54
C ALA A 17 2.49 -9.11 -4.02
N SER A 18 3.56 -8.83 -3.26
CA SER A 18 3.47 -8.70 -1.80
C SER A 18 2.69 -7.47 -1.37
N ALA A 19 2.78 -6.37 -2.12
CA ALA A 19 2.00 -5.17 -1.85
C ALA A 19 0.52 -5.36 -2.16
N GLU A 20 0.18 -5.93 -3.32
CA GLU A 20 -1.23 -6.20 -3.66
C GLU A 20 -1.90 -7.11 -2.62
N ARG A 21 -1.18 -8.13 -2.14
CA ARG A 21 -1.66 -8.99 -1.05
C ARG A 21 -1.85 -8.21 0.25
N ALA A 22 -0.89 -7.36 0.62
CA ALA A 22 -1.01 -6.55 1.83
C ALA A 22 -2.17 -5.53 1.74
N VAL A 23 -2.41 -4.93 0.57
CA VAL A 23 -3.60 -4.08 0.32
C VAL A 23 -4.88 -4.88 0.56
N ALA A 24 -4.98 -6.08 -0.01
CA ALA A 24 -6.16 -6.93 0.12
C ALA A 24 -6.44 -7.34 1.57
N GLU A 25 -5.40 -7.69 2.33
CA GLU A 25 -5.53 -8.02 3.75
C GLU A 25 -5.95 -6.81 4.59
N VAL A 26 -5.35 -5.64 4.37
CA VAL A 26 -5.74 -4.40 5.07
C VAL A 26 -7.19 -4.04 4.75
N ARG A 27 -7.59 -4.12 3.49
CA ARG A 27 -8.96 -3.81 3.06
C ARG A 27 -9.97 -4.82 3.61
N ALA A 28 -9.58 -6.08 3.79
CA ALA A 28 -10.41 -7.08 4.46
C ALA A 28 -10.58 -6.78 5.97
N GLU A 29 -9.55 -6.28 6.63
CA GLU A 29 -9.63 -5.82 8.03
C GLU A 29 -10.39 -4.49 8.19
N PHE A 30 -10.32 -3.61 7.18
CA PHE A 30 -10.87 -2.25 7.20
C PHE A 30 -11.68 -1.94 5.93
N PRO A 31 -12.90 -2.52 5.79
CA PRO A 31 -13.69 -2.38 4.57
C PRO A 31 -14.18 -0.95 4.30
N ASP A 32 -14.29 -0.11 5.34
CA ASP A 32 -14.67 1.31 5.24
C ASP A 32 -13.54 2.22 4.70
N TRP A 33 -12.34 1.66 4.54
CA TRP A 33 -11.15 2.39 4.10
C TRP A 33 -10.72 1.96 2.69
N THR A 34 -10.42 2.96 1.86
CA THR A 34 -9.79 2.76 0.56
C THR A 34 -8.28 2.77 0.75
N ILE A 35 -7.62 1.66 0.42
CA ILE A 35 -6.17 1.49 0.57
C ILE A 35 -5.51 1.55 -0.80
N THR A 36 -4.48 2.37 -0.93
CA THR A 36 -3.65 2.48 -2.14
C THR A 36 -2.18 2.47 -1.77
N ASP A 37 -1.34 1.89 -2.63
CA ASP A 37 0.11 2.05 -2.55
C ASP A 37 0.62 2.86 -3.74
N THR A 38 1.73 3.58 -3.55
CA THR A 38 2.37 4.40 -4.57
C THR A 38 3.87 4.23 -4.40
N GLU A 39 4.55 3.86 -5.48
CA GLU A 39 6.01 3.84 -5.51
C GLU A 39 6.52 5.27 -5.75
N THR A 40 7.36 5.77 -4.85
CA THR A 40 8.00 7.10 -4.92
C THR A 40 9.51 6.93 -4.98
N GLU A 41 10.28 7.98 -5.28
CA GLU A 41 11.74 7.94 -5.25
C GLU A 41 12.30 7.56 -3.86
N ASP A 42 11.60 7.95 -2.78
CA ASP A 42 11.91 7.57 -1.40
C ASP A 42 11.47 6.14 -1.03
N GLY A 43 10.91 5.39 -1.98
CA GLY A 43 10.39 4.04 -1.81
C GLY A 43 8.86 3.96 -1.86
N ARG A 44 8.31 2.80 -1.50
CA ARG A 44 6.86 2.57 -1.54
C ARG A 44 6.14 3.22 -0.37
N ARG A 45 5.14 4.03 -0.67
CA ARG A 45 4.26 4.68 0.30
C ARG A 45 2.85 4.12 0.20
N TRP A 46 2.22 4.00 1.34
CA TRP A 46 0.89 3.46 1.53
C TRP A 46 -0.04 4.55 2.01
N TRP A 47 -1.24 4.57 1.48
CA TRP A 47 -2.25 5.57 1.73
C TRP A 47 -3.57 4.88 2.07
N ALA A 48 -4.29 5.46 3.02
CA ALA A 48 -5.64 5.03 3.35
C ALA A 48 -6.54 6.25 3.48
N SER A 49 -7.66 6.21 2.77
CA SER A 49 -8.65 7.29 2.76
C SER A 49 -10.03 6.71 3.10
N ARG A 50 -10.75 7.35 4.03
CA ARG A 50 -12.09 6.94 4.45
C ARG A 50 -13.15 7.72 3.66
N GLY A 51 -14.01 7.01 2.92
CA GLY A 51 -15.17 7.57 2.22
C GLY A 51 -15.04 7.64 0.70
N ALA A 52 -16.17 7.43 0.00
CA ALA A 52 -16.28 7.67 -1.43
C ALA A 52 -16.01 9.15 -1.74
N PRO A 53 -15.29 9.50 -2.82
CA PRO A 53 -15.05 10.88 -3.19
C PRO A 53 -16.36 11.51 -3.70
N THR A 54 -17.26 11.88 -2.79
CA THR A 54 -18.34 12.80 -3.11
C THR A 54 -17.72 14.18 -3.28
N SER A 55 -17.76 14.65 -4.53
CA SER A 55 -17.23 15.90 -5.06
C SER A 55 -17.17 17.08 -4.08
N THR A 56 -16.10 17.85 -4.27
CA THR A 56 -15.95 19.29 -3.96
C THR A 56 -15.27 19.67 -2.66
N ILE A 57 -15.14 18.77 -1.68
CA ILE A 57 -14.22 19.01 -0.56
C ILE A 57 -13.36 17.77 -0.40
N LEU A 58 -12.11 17.89 -0.87
CA LEU A 58 -11.01 16.97 -0.52
C LEU A 58 -11.10 16.75 0.99
N ASN A 59 -11.53 15.56 1.40
CA ASN A 59 -11.54 15.13 2.78
C ASN A 59 -10.08 15.04 3.25
N ARG A 60 -9.50 16.20 3.54
CA ARG A 60 -8.13 16.41 4.01
C ARG A 60 -7.93 15.82 5.41
N ASP A 61 -9.03 15.42 6.05
CA ASP A 61 -9.10 15.06 7.45
C ASP A 61 -8.79 13.58 7.73
N SER A 62 -8.65 12.73 6.70
CA SER A 62 -8.42 11.29 6.94
C SER A 62 -7.57 10.61 5.88
N ASP A 63 -6.54 11.30 5.39
CA ASP A 63 -5.53 10.69 4.52
C ASP A 63 -4.38 10.14 5.40
N LEU A 64 -4.50 8.87 5.79
CA LEU A 64 -3.45 8.20 6.57
C LEU A 64 -2.38 7.68 5.63
N SER A 65 -1.14 8.15 5.79
CA SER A 65 -0.01 7.66 5.01
C SER A 65 1.01 6.90 5.86
N ALA A 66 1.65 5.89 5.29
CA ALA A 66 2.68 5.09 5.96
C ALA A 66 3.71 4.54 4.97
N SER A 67 4.93 4.29 5.42
CA SER A 67 5.98 3.68 4.59
C SER A 67 5.92 2.14 4.57
N SER A 68 4.96 1.54 5.27
CA SER A 68 4.76 0.09 5.32
C SER A 68 3.29 -0.25 5.61
N PRO A 69 2.83 -1.45 5.18
CA PRO A 69 1.45 -1.87 5.41
C PRO A 69 1.14 -2.07 6.90
N GLU A 70 2.08 -2.58 7.71
CA GLU A 70 1.89 -2.72 9.17
C GLU A 70 1.73 -1.36 9.88
N ALA A 71 2.51 -0.35 9.47
CA ALA A 71 2.37 0.99 10.00
C ALA A 71 1.03 1.61 9.60
N LEU A 72 0.55 1.34 8.38
CA LEU A 72 -0.79 1.75 7.94
C LEU A 72 -1.87 1.09 8.79
N ARG A 73 -1.81 -0.24 9.01
CA ARG A 73 -2.75 -0.97 9.88
C ARG A 73 -2.77 -0.40 11.29
N SER A 74 -1.60 -0.11 11.86
CA SER A 74 -1.48 0.46 13.19
C SER A 74 -2.19 1.83 13.28
N LYS A 75 -2.02 2.69 12.26
CA LYS A 75 -2.71 3.98 12.17
C LYS A 75 -4.22 3.82 12.01
N LEU A 76 -4.65 2.89 11.15
CA LEU A 76 -6.07 2.57 10.92
C LEU A 76 -6.75 2.06 12.20
N ARG A 77 -6.08 1.22 12.99
CA ARG A 77 -6.58 0.76 14.30
C ARG A 77 -6.75 1.92 15.29
N ALA A 78 -5.84 2.88 15.28
CA ALA A 78 -5.94 4.07 16.14
C ALA A 78 -7.07 5.04 15.72
N HIS A 79 -7.55 4.95 14.47
CA HIS A 79 -8.62 5.79 13.90
C HIS A 79 -9.96 5.03 13.70
N ARG A 80 -10.07 3.81 14.24
CA ARG A 80 -11.31 3.03 14.28
C ARG A 80 -12.19 3.50 15.41
#